data_AF-A0A8D1IXK0-F1
#
_entry.id   AF-A0A8D1IXK0-F1
#
_cell.length_a   1.000
_cell.length_b   1.000
_cell.length_c   1.000
_cell.angle_alpha   90.00
_cell.angle_beta   90.00
_cell.angle_gamma   90.00
#
_symmetry.space_group_name_H-M   'P 1'
#
loop_
_entity.id
_entity.type
_entity.pdbx_description
1 polymer ?
#
loop_
_entity_poly.entity_id
_entity_poly.type
_entity_poly.pdbx_seq_one_letter_code
_entity_poly.pdbx_strand_id
1 'polypeptide(L)'
;VGKSHVLMGRLLLTVHKLAFKFLIMSGASRQLALFLCVCSVAALGVQAEDAQYVAAVYEHRSILSLDPLSLISRTQALELMNQNLDIYEQQVMIAAQKGVQIIVFPEDGIHGFNFTRISIYPFLDLMPSPHLDKWNPCLEPQRFNDTEVCEGTSLLSRREAPRDEPNKPRAKPGTC
;
A
#
# COMPACT_ATOMS: atom_id res chain seq x y z
N VAL A 1 -12.50 23.81 -9.25
CA VAL A 1 -12.93 23.55 -7.85
C VAL A 1 -13.50 22.14 -7.78
N GLY A 2 -12.65 21.14 -7.56
CA GLY A 2 -13.06 19.75 -7.34
C GLY A 2 -12.40 19.30 -6.05
N LYS A 3 -13.19 19.03 -5.02
CA LYS A 3 -12.68 18.59 -3.71
C LYS A 3 -12.28 17.12 -3.82
N SER A 4 -10.99 16.82 -3.70
CA SER A 4 -10.51 15.44 -3.54
C SER A 4 -10.86 14.96 -2.14
N HIS A 5 -11.87 14.09 -2.04
CA HIS A 5 -12.29 13.49 -0.79
C HIS A 5 -11.60 12.13 -0.61
N VAL A 6 -10.67 12.05 0.34
CA VAL A 6 -10.13 10.76 0.80
C VAL A 6 -11.15 10.15 1.75
N LEU A 7 -11.77 9.05 1.34
CA LEU A 7 -12.71 8.31 2.18
C LEU A 7 -11.92 7.51 3.24
N MET A 8 -12.21 7.73 4.52
CA MET A 8 -11.61 7.00 5.65
C MET A 8 -12.68 6.13 6.31
N GLY A 9 -12.56 4.81 6.21
CA GLY A 9 -13.45 3.86 6.86
C GLY A 9 -12.84 3.26 8.14
N ARG A 10 -13.59 3.22 9.25
CA ARG A 10 -13.25 2.50 10.49
C ARG A 10 -14.06 1.20 10.55
N LEU A 11 -13.39 0.04 10.63
CA LEU A 11 -14.03 -1.24 10.93
C LEU A 11 -13.89 -1.54 12.43
N LEU A 12 -15.01 -1.64 13.16
CA LEU A 12 -15.04 -1.88 14.61
C LEU A 12 -15.61 -3.28 14.89
N LEU A 13 -14.76 -4.25 15.25
CA LEU A 13 -15.18 -5.58 15.71
C LEU A 13 -14.95 -5.67 17.23
N THR A 14 -16.00 -5.42 18.01
CA THR A 14 -15.93 -5.43 19.48
C THR A 14 -16.22 -6.83 20.04
N VAL A 15 -15.22 -7.71 20.09
CA VAL A 15 -15.33 -9.08 20.66
C VAL A 15 -15.17 -9.08 22.19
N HIS A 16 -14.57 -8.03 22.76
CA HIS A 16 -14.08 -8.03 24.14
C HIS A 16 -15.15 -7.87 25.23
N LYS A 17 -16.35 -7.37 24.91
CA LYS A 17 -17.38 -7.07 25.93
C LYS A 17 -18.17 -8.29 26.41
N LEU A 18 -18.16 -9.40 25.68
CA LEU A 18 -19.03 -10.54 25.99
C LEU A 18 -18.41 -11.50 27.02
N ALA A 19 -17.08 -11.61 27.07
CA ALA A 19 -16.39 -12.55 27.95
C ALA A 19 -16.42 -12.14 29.43
N PHE A 20 -16.41 -10.83 29.72
CA PHE A 20 -16.28 -10.33 31.09
C PHE A 20 -17.51 -10.60 31.97
N LYS A 21 -18.68 -10.85 31.37
CA LYS A 21 -19.94 -11.06 32.11
C LYS A 21 -20.12 -12.49 32.66
N PHE A 22 -19.32 -13.46 32.21
CA PHE A 22 -19.53 -14.87 32.55
C PHE A 22 -18.72 -15.39 33.76
N LEU A 23 -17.71 -14.66 34.26
CA LEU A 23 -16.73 -15.22 35.20
C LEU A 23 -16.96 -14.92 36.70
N ILE A 24 -18.07 -14.26 37.09
CA ILE A 24 -18.40 -14.09 38.52
C ILE A 24 -19.47 -15.10 38.93
N MET A 25 -19.11 -16.39 38.92
CA MET A 25 -19.88 -17.43 39.60
C MET A 25 -19.16 -17.82 40.90
N SER A 26 -19.76 -17.41 42.02
CA SER A 26 -19.30 -17.62 43.39
C SER A 26 -19.30 -19.12 43.74
N GLY A 27 -18.12 -19.70 44.02
CA GLY A 27 -18.02 -21.07 44.55
C GLY A 27 -16.77 -21.89 44.17
N ALA A 28 -15.78 -21.32 43.46
CA ALA A 28 -14.59 -22.08 43.06
C ALA A 28 -13.60 -22.32 44.22
N SER A 29 -13.15 -23.57 44.37
CA SER A 29 -12.10 -23.98 45.33
C SER A 29 -10.84 -23.11 45.20
N ARG A 30 -10.17 -22.78 46.32
CA ARG A 30 -8.97 -21.90 46.38
C ARG A 30 -7.88 -22.29 45.38
N GLN A 31 -7.72 -23.59 45.11
CA GLN A 31 -6.77 -24.11 44.11
C GLN A 31 -7.16 -23.76 42.67
N LEU A 32 -8.45 -23.85 42.35
CA LEU A 32 -8.99 -23.50 41.03
C LEU A 32 -8.92 -21.97 40.80
N ALA A 33 -9.20 -21.19 41.85
CA ALA A 33 -9.09 -19.74 41.79
C ALA A 33 -7.64 -19.26 41.56
N LEU A 34 -6.65 -19.90 42.22
CA LEU A 34 -5.23 -19.63 42.00
C LEU A 34 -4.78 -20.04 40.60
N PHE A 35 -5.20 -21.20 40.11
CA PHE A 35 -4.87 -21.67 38.77
C PHE A 35 -5.46 -20.73 37.70
N LEU A 36 -6.74 -20.35 37.85
CA LEU A 36 -7.39 -19.37 36.99
C LEU A 36 -6.69 -18.01 37.06
N CYS A 37 -6.26 -17.55 38.24
CA CYS A 37 -5.52 -16.31 38.43
C CYS A 37 -4.18 -16.31 37.69
N VAL A 38 -3.39 -17.39 37.84
CA VAL A 38 -2.12 -17.58 37.12
C VAL A 38 -2.34 -17.63 35.61
N CYS A 39 -3.37 -18.34 35.13
CA CYS A 39 -3.72 -18.37 33.71
C CYS A 39 -4.14 -16.99 33.18
N SER A 40 -4.88 -16.20 33.96
CA SER A 40 -5.27 -14.84 33.55
C SER A 40 -4.08 -13.87 33.50
N VAL A 41 -3.11 -13.97 34.43
CA VAL A 41 -1.88 -13.16 34.38
C VAL A 41 -1.01 -13.56 33.19
N ALA A 42 -0.94 -14.85 32.85
CA ALA A 42 -0.24 -15.33 31.66
C ALA A 42 -0.92 -14.87 30.35
N ALA A 43 -2.25 -14.81 30.31
CA ALA A 43 -3.00 -14.32 29.16
C ALA A 43 -2.94 -12.78 29.00
N LEU A 44 -2.80 -12.03 30.09
CA LEU A 44 -2.59 -10.58 30.09
C LEU A 44 -1.21 -10.16 29.52
N GLY A 45 -0.24 -11.08 29.48
CA GLY A 45 1.09 -10.84 28.90
C GLY A 45 1.13 -10.93 27.37
N VAL A 46 0.05 -11.39 26.72
CA VAL A 46 -0.09 -11.38 25.27
C VAL A 46 -0.95 -10.19 24.90
N GLN A 47 -0.37 -8.98 24.96
CA GLN A 47 -0.91 -7.90 24.14
C GLN A 47 -0.67 -8.29 22.69
N ALA A 48 -1.70 -8.80 22.03
CA ALA A 48 -1.76 -8.68 20.59
C ALA A 48 -1.77 -7.17 20.31
N GLU A 49 -0.65 -6.66 19.82
CA GLU A 49 -0.57 -5.32 19.26
C GLU A 49 -1.65 -5.24 18.18
N ASP A 50 -2.78 -4.58 18.46
CA ASP A 50 -3.80 -4.30 17.45
C ASP A 50 -3.18 -3.34 16.44
N ALA A 51 -2.46 -3.87 15.46
CA ALA A 51 -1.76 -3.13 14.43
C ALA A 51 -2.79 -2.43 13.53
N GLN A 52 -3.13 -1.19 13.88
CA GLN A 52 -4.04 -0.36 13.10
C GLN A 52 -3.26 0.36 12.00
N TYR A 53 -3.77 0.28 10.77
CA TYR A 53 -3.24 1.01 9.63
C TYR A 53 -4.29 1.96 9.07
N VAL A 54 -3.83 3.12 8.62
CA VAL A 54 -4.57 4.13 7.88
C VAL A 54 -4.17 3.98 6.42
N ALA A 55 -5.15 3.68 5.57
CA ALA A 55 -4.97 3.60 4.13
C ALA A 55 -5.65 4.77 3.42
N ALA A 56 -5.17 5.13 2.23
CA ALA A 56 -5.81 6.06 1.32
C ALA A 56 -6.04 5.39 -0.04
N VAL A 57 -7.09 5.82 -0.70
CA VAL A 57 -7.39 5.46 -2.08
C VAL A 57 -7.46 6.76 -2.87
N TYR A 58 -6.77 6.81 -4.00
CA TYR A 58 -6.80 7.96 -4.90
C TYR A 58 -7.61 7.63 -6.15
N GLU A 59 -8.63 8.44 -6.42
CA GLU A 59 -9.36 8.41 -7.69
C GLU A 59 -8.58 9.22 -8.71
N HIS A 60 -7.89 8.53 -9.63
CA HIS A 60 -7.07 9.17 -10.65
C HIS A 60 -7.87 9.48 -11.90
N ARG A 61 -7.62 10.65 -12.47
CA ARG A 61 -8.05 10.99 -13.83
C ARG A 61 -6.87 10.80 -14.76
N SER A 62 -6.74 9.60 -15.32
CA SER A 62 -5.63 9.22 -16.18
C SER A 62 -5.49 10.15 -17.38
N ILE A 63 -4.25 10.52 -17.66
CA ILE A 63 -3.84 11.09 -18.96
C ILE A 63 -3.70 9.90 -19.91
N LEU A 64 -4.53 9.86 -20.94
CA LEU A 64 -4.66 8.72 -21.85
C LEU A 64 -4.05 9.02 -23.22
N SER A 65 -3.62 7.97 -23.92
CA SER A 65 -3.27 8.06 -25.33
C SER A 65 -4.50 8.46 -26.16
N LEU A 66 -4.30 9.37 -27.12
CA LEU A 66 -5.36 9.78 -28.06
C LEU A 66 -5.77 8.64 -29.00
N ASP A 67 -4.81 7.79 -29.36
CA ASP A 67 -5.03 6.61 -30.20
C ASP A 67 -4.34 5.38 -29.58
N PRO A 68 -5.03 4.60 -28.74
CA PRO A 68 -4.47 3.41 -28.09
C PRO A 68 -4.24 2.24 -29.07
N LEU A 69 -4.72 2.33 -30.31
CA LEU A 69 -4.50 1.31 -31.34
C LEU A 69 -3.24 1.60 -32.16
N SER A 70 -2.73 2.85 -32.12
CA SER A 70 -1.51 3.25 -32.81
C SER A 70 -0.26 2.59 -32.21
N LEU A 71 0.72 2.27 -33.07
CA LEU A 71 2.03 1.81 -32.63
C LEU A 71 2.92 3.03 -32.37
N ILE A 72 3.33 3.18 -31.11
CA ILE A 72 4.23 4.25 -30.67
C ILE A 72 5.56 3.68 -30.21
N SER A 73 6.58 4.53 -30.07
CA SER A 73 7.87 4.10 -29.53
C SER A 73 7.80 3.93 -28.00
N ARG A 74 8.73 3.14 -27.42
CA ARG A 74 8.87 3.01 -25.97
C ARG A 74 9.11 4.36 -25.30
N THR A 75 9.90 5.25 -25.91
CA THR A 75 10.14 6.60 -25.39
C THR A 75 8.85 7.41 -25.27
N GLN A 76 7.99 7.37 -26.28
CA GLN A 76 6.69 8.06 -26.23
C GLN A 76 5.75 7.45 -25.18
N ALA A 77 5.78 6.11 -25.02
CA ALA A 77 5.00 5.44 -23.98
C ALA A 77 5.47 5.85 -22.58
N LEU A 78 6.79 5.89 -22.36
CA LEU A 78 7.39 6.35 -21.10
C LEU A 78 7.05 7.81 -20.79
N GLU A 79 7.06 8.69 -21.79
CA GLU A 79 6.65 10.09 -21.62
C GLU A 79 5.21 10.19 -21.09
N LEU A 80 4.27 9.43 -21.67
CA LEU A 80 2.87 9.40 -21.22
C LEU A 80 2.75 8.81 -19.80
N MET A 81 3.41 7.68 -19.53
CA MET A 81 3.37 7.02 -18.22
C MET A 81 3.97 7.91 -17.13
N ASN A 82 5.07 8.62 -17.42
CA ASN A 82 5.70 9.56 -16.48
C ASN A 82 4.78 10.72 -16.12
N GLN A 83 3.96 11.23 -17.05
CA GLN A 83 2.98 12.27 -16.71
C GLN A 83 1.95 11.80 -15.67
N ASN A 84 1.53 10.54 -15.72
CA ASN A 84 0.65 9.96 -14.71
C ASN A 84 1.41 9.69 -13.38
N LEU A 85 2.66 9.23 -13.45
CA LEU A 85 3.51 9.02 -12.27
C LEU A 85 3.82 10.31 -11.52
N ASP A 86 4.01 11.44 -12.21
CA ASP A 86 4.21 12.76 -11.59
C ASP A 86 3.00 13.17 -10.73
N ILE A 87 1.79 12.85 -11.18
CA ILE A 87 0.56 13.07 -10.41
C ILE A 87 0.53 12.14 -9.19
N TYR A 88 0.92 10.88 -9.36
CA TYR A 88 0.99 9.91 -8.26
C TYR A 88 1.98 10.34 -7.20
N GLU A 89 3.14 10.89 -7.57
CA GLU A 89 4.10 11.45 -6.62
C GLU A 89 3.46 12.51 -5.73
N GLN A 90 2.70 13.43 -6.32
CA GLN A 90 2.00 14.45 -5.54
C GLN A 90 1.00 13.85 -4.55
N GLN A 91 0.25 12.83 -4.95
CA GLN A 91 -0.73 12.18 -4.06
C GLN A 91 -0.06 11.38 -2.95
N VAL A 92 1.03 10.71 -3.28
CA VAL A 92 1.92 10.02 -2.34
C VAL A 92 2.40 11.00 -1.26
N MET A 93 2.91 12.17 -1.65
CA MET A 93 3.37 13.18 -0.71
C MET A 93 2.23 13.72 0.17
N ILE A 94 1.03 13.94 -0.39
CA ILE A 94 -0.15 14.37 0.38
C ILE A 94 -0.60 13.29 1.37
N ALA A 95 -0.60 12.03 0.97
CA ALA A 95 -0.95 10.90 1.85
C ALA A 95 0.07 10.74 2.98
N ALA A 96 1.36 10.84 2.67
CA ALA A 96 2.44 10.80 3.65
C ALA A 96 2.31 11.95 4.68
N GLN A 97 1.98 13.17 4.23
CA GLN A 97 1.70 14.29 5.13
C GLN A 97 0.53 14.01 6.09
N LYS A 98 -0.49 13.29 5.63
CA LYS A 98 -1.67 12.89 6.43
C LYS A 98 -1.43 11.68 7.33
N GLY A 99 -0.22 11.13 7.36
CA GLY A 99 0.08 9.95 8.16
C GLY A 99 -0.68 8.72 7.67
N VAL A 100 -0.74 8.53 6.35
CA VAL A 100 -1.25 7.31 5.71
C VAL A 100 -0.11 6.30 5.55
N GLN A 101 -0.39 5.02 5.78
CA GLN A 101 0.55 3.89 5.70
C GLN A 101 0.45 3.08 4.41
N ILE A 102 -0.62 3.26 3.63
CA ILE A 102 -0.81 2.56 2.37
C ILE A 102 -1.62 3.49 1.47
N ILE A 103 -1.14 3.77 0.27
CA ILE A 103 -1.93 4.45 -0.76
C ILE A 103 -2.16 3.50 -1.92
N VAL A 104 -3.40 3.41 -2.38
CA VAL A 104 -3.81 2.57 -3.51
C VAL A 104 -4.20 3.44 -4.69
N PHE A 105 -3.73 3.03 -5.87
CA PHE A 105 -3.96 3.65 -7.16
C PHE A 105 -4.83 2.74 -8.04
N PRO A 106 -5.56 3.30 -9.03
CA PRO A 106 -6.36 2.51 -9.96
C PRO A 106 -5.50 1.67 -10.91
N GLU A 107 -6.06 0.54 -11.35
CA GLU A 107 -5.42 -0.49 -12.19
C GLU A 107 -4.77 0.09 -13.46
N ASP A 108 -5.56 0.73 -14.32
CA ASP A 108 -5.09 1.31 -15.59
C ASP A 108 -4.65 2.78 -15.47
N GLY A 109 -4.20 3.19 -14.29
CA GLY A 109 -3.96 4.60 -14.00
C GLY A 109 -2.69 5.19 -14.64
N ILE A 110 -1.71 4.36 -15.00
CA ILE A 110 -0.43 4.79 -15.57
C ILE A 110 -0.46 4.85 -17.10
N HIS A 111 -0.95 3.79 -17.75
CA HIS A 111 -0.95 3.66 -19.21
C HIS A 111 -2.35 3.72 -19.85
N GLY A 112 -3.43 3.58 -19.06
CA GLY A 112 -4.80 3.52 -19.59
C GLY A 112 -5.18 2.15 -20.14
N PHE A 113 -6.23 2.12 -20.96
CA PHE A 113 -6.87 0.90 -21.46
C PHE A 113 -7.14 0.99 -22.98
N ASN A 114 -7.76 -0.04 -23.57
CA ASN A 114 -8.10 -0.18 -25.01
C ASN A 114 -6.94 -0.44 -25.99
N PHE A 115 -5.88 -1.12 -25.52
CA PHE A 115 -4.78 -1.52 -26.39
C PHE A 115 -5.05 -2.86 -27.11
N THR A 116 -4.38 -3.05 -28.25
CA THR A 116 -4.22 -4.38 -28.85
C THR A 116 -3.04 -5.10 -28.21
N ARG A 117 -2.90 -6.41 -28.48
CA ARG A 117 -1.70 -7.16 -28.07
C ARG A 117 -0.40 -6.56 -28.58
N ILE A 118 -0.43 -5.81 -29.69
CA ILE A 118 0.78 -5.22 -30.28
C ILE A 118 0.99 -3.80 -29.74
N SER A 119 -0.07 -2.97 -29.71
CA SER A 119 0.04 -1.58 -29.28
C SER A 119 0.31 -1.40 -27.78
N ILE A 120 0.07 -2.43 -26.95
CA ILE A 120 0.43 -2.39 -25.51
C ILE A 120 1.93 -2.56 -25.26
N TYR A 121 2.68 -3.26 -26.13
CA TYR A 121 4.07 -3.64 -25.83
C TYR A 121 4.99 -2.49 -25.40
N PRO A 122 4.93 -1.28 -26.01
CA PRO A 122 5.75 -0.16 -25.59
C PRO A 122 5.55 0.30 -24.14
N PHE A 123 4.40 -0.04 -23.53
CA PHE A 123 4.02 0.33 -22.16
C PHE A 123 4.41 -0.69 -21.09
N LEU A 124 4.90 -1.86 -21.49
CA LEU A 124 5.16 -2.96 -20.56
C LEU A 124 6.60 -2.89 -20.04
N ASP A 125 6.75 -3.15 -18.75
CA ASP A 125 8.05 -3.41 -18.11
C ASP A 125 8.28 -4.91 -17.93
N LEU A 126 9.55 -5.31 -17.96
CA LEU A 126 9.94 -6.66 -17.60
C LEU A 126 9.99 -6.79 -16.07
N MET A 127 9.08 -7.59 -15.51
CA MET A 127 9.04 -7.81 -14.06
C MET A 127 9.64 -9.17 -13.70
N PRO A 128 10.80 -9.22 -13.01
CA PRO A 128 11.39 -10.48 -12.55
C PRO A 128 10.52 -11.11 -11.45
N SER A 129 10.61 -12.44 -11.29
CA SER A 129 9.85 -13.13 -10.25
C SER A 129 10.31 -12.71 -8.85
N PRO A 130 9.40 -12.23 -7.98
CA PRO A 130 9.75 -11.74 -6.64
C PRO A 130 10.26 -12.83 -5.71
N HIS A 131 10.02 -14.11 -6.05
CA HIS A 131 10.49 -15.26 -5.26
C HIS A 131 11.91 -15.68 -5.59
N LEU A 132 12.39 -15.35 -6.79
CA LEU A 132 13.70 -15.78 -7.27
C LEU A 132 14.78 -14.75 -6.94
N ASP A 133 14.44 -13.46 -7.03
CA ASP A 133 15.40 -12.38 -6.87
C ASP A 133 14.89 -11.29 -5.94
N LYS A 134 15.60 -11.09 -4.82
CA LYS A 134 15.42 -9.87 -4.02
C LYS A 134 16.04 -8.70 -4.77
N TRP A 135 15.21 -7.82 -5.29
CA TRP A 135 15.61 -6.66 -6.07
C TRP A 135 14.85 -5.41 -5.63
N ASN A 136 15.56 -4.28 -5.52
CA ASN A 136 14.96 -2.98 -5.30
C ASN A 136 15.25 -2.09 -6.52
N PRO A 137 14.26 -1.80 -7.39
CA PRO A 137 14.48 -1.03 -8.62
C PRO A 137 15.12 0.34 -8.37
N CYS A 138 14.79 1.01 -7.26
CA CYS A 138 15.37 2.30 -6.90
C CYS A 138 16.84 2.22 -6.43
N LEU A 139 17.32 1.08 -5.92
CA LEU A 139 18.72 0.90 -5.51
C LEU A 139 19.60 0.28 -6.59
N GLU A 140 19.01 -0.57 -7.43
CA GLU A 140 19.70 -1.36 -8.44
C GLU A 140 18.99 -1.20 -9.81
N PRO A 141 18.86 0.02 -10.35
CA PRO A 141 18.05 0.27 -11.56
C PRO A 141 18.61 -0.41 -12.81
N GLN A 142 19.92 -0.67 -12.83
CA GLN A 142 20.62 -1.28 -13.97
C GLN A 142 20.67 -2.81 -13.90
N ARG A 143 19.98 -3.44 -12.95
CA ARG A 143 19.99 -4.91 -12.80
C ARG A 143 19.17 -5.60 -13.88
N PHE A 144 18.07 -4.97 -14.31
CA PHE A 144 17.19 -5.47 -15.36
C PHE A 144 16.87 -4.35 -16.34
N ASN A 145 16.85 -4.69 -17.63
CA ASN A 145 16.47 -3.74 -18.68
C ASN A 145 14.96 -3.62 -18.77
N ASP A 146 14.49 -2.50 -19.35
CA ASP A 146 13.08 -2.23 -19.58
C ASP A 146 12.26 -2.24 -18.26
N THR A 147 12.74 -1.49 -17.26
CA THR A 147 12.17 -1.40 -15.90
C THR A 147 11.94 0.03 -15.40
N GLU A 148 11.87 0.99 -16.31
CA GLU A 148 11.79 2.43 -16.01
C GLU A 148 10.53 2.78 -15.18
N VAL A 149 9.39 2.13 -15.44
CA VAL A 149 8.15 2.35 -14.68
C VAL A 149 8.28 1.74 -13.28
N CYS A 150 8.85 0.54 -13.18
CA CYS A 150 9.16 -0.11 -11.91
C CYS A 150 10.14 0.71 -11.05
N GLU A 151 11.13 1.34 -11.67
CA GLU A 151 12.05 2.26 -11.01
C GLU A 151 11.31 3.49 -10.47
N GLY A 152 10.47 4.10 -11.30
CA GLY A 152 9.65 5.25 -10.93
C GLY A 152 8.76 4.98 -9.73
N THR A 153 7.99 3.88 -9.73
CA THR A 153 7.12 3.49 -8.61
C THR A 153 7.90 3.15 -7.33
N SER A 154 9.07 2.52 -7.47
CA SER A 154 9.97 2.25 -6.34
C SER A 154 10.50 3.54 -5.71
N LEU A 155 10.80 4.55 -6.53
CA LEU A 155 11.21 5.89 -6.07
C LEU A 155 10.09 6.59 -5.29
N LEU A 156 8.83 6.52 -5.76
CA LEU A 156 7.68 7.08 -5.04
C LEU A 156 7.61 6.52 -3.61
N SER A 157 7.72 5.20 -3.48
CA SER A 157 7.72 4.50 -2.18
C SER A 157 8.82 4.99 -1.22
N ARG A 158 9.97 5.40 -1.75
CA ARG A 158 11.13 5.82 -0.95
C ARG A 158 11.01 7.29 -0.51
N ARG A 159 10.49 8.16 -1.38
CA ARG A 159 10.44 9.62 -1.16
C ARG A 159 9.45 10.04 -0.06
N GLU A 160 8.56 9.15 0.35
CA GLU A 160 7.56 9.35 1.42
C GLU A 160 8.10 9.56 2.85
N ALA A 161 9.42 9.61 3.04
CA ALA A 161 10.01 9.94 4.33
C ALA A 161 10.34 11.43 4.42
N PRO A 162 9.57 12.26 5.16
CA PRO A 162 10.14 13.47 5.74
C PRO A 162 11.36 13.04 6.56
N ARG A 163 12.52 13.65 6.30
CA ARG A 163 13.81 13.29 6.94
C ARG A 163 13.82 13.41 8.48
N ASP A 164 12.77 13.93 9.10
CA ASP A 164 12.72 14.28 10.52
C ASP A 164 11.87 13.35 11.42
N GLU A 165 11.17 12.33 10.88
CA GLU A 165 10.40 11.38 11.72
C GLU A 165 10.81 9.91 11.51
N PRO A 166 11.77 9.39 12.32
CA PRO A 166 12.26 8.01 12.19
C PRO A 166 11.21 6.92 12.50
N ASN A 167 10.07 7.27 13.12
CA ASN A 167 9.02 6.34 13.53
C ASN A 167 7.71 6.47 12.72
N LYS A 168 7.68 7.28 11.65
CA LYS A 168 6.47 7.39 10.83
C LYS A 168 6.33 6.17 9.92
N PRO A 169 5.18 5.47 9.94
CA PRO A 169 4.99 4.31 9.09
C PRO A 169 4.93 4.73 7.61
N ARG A 170 5.74 4.06 6.79
CA ARG A 170 5.92 4.34 5.35
C ARG A 170 4.67 3.91 4.58
N ALA A 171 4.16 4.76 3.69
CA ALA A 171 3.26 4.28 2.68
C ALA A 171 4.02 3.39 1.69
N LYS A 172 3.36 2.30 1.31
CA LYS A 172 3.87 1.40 0.29
C LYS A 172 2.87 1.47 -0.84
N PRO A 173 3.19 2.10 -1.98
CA PRO A 173 2.44 1.81 -3.19
C PRO A 173 2.57 0.31 -3.49
N GLY A 174 1.62 -0.23 -4.26
CA GLY A 174 1.61 -1.63 -4.65
C GLY A 174 2.98 -2.07 -5.19
N THR A 175 3.42 -3.25 -4.77
CA THR A 175 4.65 -3.87 -5.26
C THR A 175 4.58 -4.04 -6.77
N CYS A 176 5.65 -3.66 -7.48
CA CYS A 176 6.00 -4.31 -8.74
C CYS A 176 6.43 -5.74 -8.38
#